data_AF-A0A843HIC1-F1
#
_entry.id   AF-A0A843HIC1-F1
#
_cell.length_a   1.000
_cell.length_b   1.000
_cell.length_c   1.000
_cell.angle_alpha   90.00
_cell.angle_beta   90.00
_cell.angle_gamma   90.00
#
_symmetry.space_group_name_H-M   'P 1'
#
loop_
_entity.id
_entity.type
_entity.pdbx_description
1 polymer ?
#
loop_
_entity_poly.entity_id
_entity_poly.type
_entity_poly.pdbx_seq_one_letter_code
_entity_poly.pdbx_strand_id
1 'polypeptide(L)' 'LPCQCCGAGGGIKSGKPEIALELAKDKAEMVRVTGADYVTTICPFCQINIQDGLNAIGLENVKTLNLIQLLKMAYDE' A
#
# COMPACT_ATOMS: atom_id res chain seq x y z
N LEU A 1 -13.25 8.06 -0.20
CA LEU A 1 -12.55 8.46 -1.44
C LEU A 1 -11.17 7.80 -1.47
N PRO A 2 -10.77 7.13 -2.55
CA PRO A 2 -9.55 6.32 -2.62
C PRO A 2 -8.25 7.15 -2.54
N CYS A 3 -8.30 8.46 -2.82
CA CYS A 3 -7.14 9.38 -2.82
C CYS A 3 -6.77 9.91 -1.42
N GLN A 4 -6.72 9.06 -0.41
CA GLN A 4 -6.17 9.42 0.92
C GLN A 4 -4.70 9.01 1.04
N CYS A 5 -3.93 9.75 1.84
CA CYS A 5 -2.52 9.47 2.14
C CYS A 5 -2.33 8.04 2.69
N CYS A 6 -1.18 7.41 2.40
CA CYS A 6 -0.83 6.10 2.94
C CYS A 6 -0.40 6.13 4.42
N GLY A 7 -0.08 7.31 4.97
CA GLY A 7 0.36 7.47 6.37
C GLY A 7 1.88 7.44 6.60
N ALA A 8 2.70 7.15 5.58
CA ALA A 8 4.14 6.96 5.78
C ALA A 8 5.00 8.23 5.73
N GLY A 9 4.56 9.24 4.97
CA GLY A 9 5.31 10.46 4.70
C GLY A 9 5.49 11.36 5.92
N GLY A 10 6.27 12.44 5.75
CA GLY A 10 6.44 13.47 6.79
C GLY A 10 7.12 12.98 8.08
N GLY A 11 7.85 11.86 8.02
CA GLY A 11 8.48 11.25 9.19
C GLY A 11 7.53 10.49 10.11
N ILE A 12 6.24 10.39 9.77
CA ILE A 12 5.23 9.73 10.61
C ILE A 12 5.54 8.26 10.80
N LYS A 13 5.94 7.52 9.76
CA LYS A 13 6.29 6.10 9.91
C LYS A 13 7.41 5.86 10.91
N SER A 14 8.36 6.78 11.02
CA SER A 14 9.49 6.66 11.95
C SER A 14 9.16 7.23 13.34
N GLY A 15 8.44 8.35 13.42
CA GLY A 15 8.16 9.04 14.68
C GLY A 15 6.88 8.58 15.40
N LYS A 16 5.90 8.06 14.66
CA LYS A 16 4.59 7.59 15.13
C LYS A 16 4.10 6.40 14.30
N PRO A 17 4.80 5.25 14.34
CA PRO A 17 4.52 4.08 13.50
C PRO A 17 3.09 3.54 13.66
N GLU A 18 2.50 3.67 14.84
CA GLU A 18 1.13 3.29 15.13
C GLU A 18 0.13 4.09 14.30
N ILE A 19 0.33 5.40 14.15
CA ILE A 19 -0.53 6.25 13.31
C ILE A 19 -0.36 5.91 11.84
N ALA A 20 0.90 5.69 11.41
CA ALA A 20 1.17 5.28 10.03
C ALA A 20 0.48 3.97 9.68
N LEU A 21 0.43 3.02 10.63
CA LEU A 21 -0.22 1.72 10.43
C LEU A 21 -1.74 1.81 10.42
N GLU A 22 -2.35 2.59 11.32
CA GLU A 22 -3.82 2.77 11.32
C GLU A 22 -4.31 3.39 10.01
N LEU A 23 -3.62 4.44 9.51
CA LEU A 23 -3.93 5.02 8.20
C LEU A 23 -3.74 4.02 7.05
N ALA A 24 -2.74 3.13 7.17
CA ALA A 24 -2.54 2.07 6.18
C ALA A 24 -3.64 0.99 6.23
N LYS A 25 -4.18 0.66 7.42
CA LYS A 25 -5.32 -0.27 7.55
C LYS A 25 -6.58 0.31 6.92
N ASP A 26 -6.85 1.60 7.15
CA ASP A 26 -7.96 2.30 6.49
C ASP A 26 -7.81 2.23 4.96
N LYS A 27 -6.60 2.44 4.45
CA LYS A 27 -6.30 2.29 3.03
C LYS A 27 -6.50 0.86 2.53
N ALA A 28 -6.03 -0.12 3.29
CA ALA A 28 -6.13 -1.53 2.96
C ALA A 28 -7.60 -1.98 2.90
N GLU A 29 -8.45 -1.47 3.79
CA GLU A 29 -9.89 -1.72 3.77
C GLU A 29 -10.55 -1.15 2.50
N MET A 30 -10.12 0.04 2.05
CA MET A 30 -10.58 0.58 0.76
C MET A 30 -10.17 -0.32 -0.41
N VAL A 31 -8.97 -0.87 -0.39
CA VAL A 31 -8.49 -1.84 -1.40
C VAL A 31 -9.30 -3.13 -1.34
N ARG A 32 -9.61 -3.64 -0.14
CA ARG A 32 -10.43 -4.84 0.05
C ARG A 32 -11.77 -4.74 -0.68
N VAL A 33 -12.41 -3.58 -0.59
CA VAL A 33 -13.72 -3.32 -1.20
C VAL A 33 -13.65 -3.33 -2.74
N THR A 34 -12.50 -3.05 -3.35
CA THR A 34 -12.38 -3.10 -4.82
C THR A 34 -12.23 -4.50 -5.37
N GLY A 35 -11.81 -5.48 -4.55
CA GLY A 35 -11.51 -6.84 -4.99
C GLY A 35 -10.28 -6.94 -5.90
N ALA A 36 -9.37 -5.95 -5.86
CA ALA A 36 -8.17 -5.95 -6.69
C ALA A 36 -7.10 -6.92 -6.16
N ASP A 37 -6.41 -7.63 -7.07
CA ASP A 37 -5.27 -8.49 -6.74
C ASP A 37 -3.98 -7.71 -6.49
N TYR A 38 -3.86 -6.53 -7.11
CA TYR A 38 -2.69 -5.67 -7.04
C TYR A 38 -3.06 -4.21 -6.78
N VAL A 39 -2.22 -3.52 -6.01
CA VAL A 39 -2.26 -2.07 -5.79
C VAL A 39 -1.00 -1.46 -6.36
N THR A 40 -1.12 -0.48 -7.26
CA THR A 40 0.06 0.18 -7.84
C THR A 40 0.28 1.57 -7.25
N THR A 41 1.55 1.96 -7.14
CA THR A 41 1.98 3.29 -6.71
C THR A 41 3.34 3.64 -7.33
N ILE A 42 3.67 4.92 -7.44
CA ILE A 42 5.02 5.36 -7.85
C ILE A 42 5.92 5.66 -6.65
N CYS A 43 5.37 5.70 -5.44
CA CYS A 43 6.10 6.07 -4.23
C CYS A 43 6.54 4.82 -3.43
N PRO A 44 7.86 4.61 -3.22
CA PRO A 44 8.35 3.46 -2.44
C PRO A 44 7.83 3.42 -1.00
N PHE A 45 7.65 4.58 -0.35
CA PHE A 45 7.09 4.64 1.00
C PHE A 45 5.61 4.24 1.04
N CYS A 46 4.82 4.66 0.05
CA CYS A 46 3.45 4.17 -0.09
C CYS A 46 3.43 2.67 -0.29
N GLN A 47 4.32 2.14 -1.14
CA GLN A 47 4.37 0.71 -1.40
C GLN A 47 4.57 -0.10 -0.11
N ILE A 48 5.57 0.27 0.69
CA ILE A 48 5.89 -0.39 1.96
C ILE A 48 4.69 -0.28 2.91
N ASN A 49 4.19 0.94 3.15
CA ASN A 49 3.19 1.14 4.20
C ASN A 49 1.82 0.59 3.84
N ILE A 50 1.42 0.65 2.57
CA ILE A 50 0.17 0.01 2.11
C ILE A 50 0.29 -1.50 2.26
N GLN A 51 1.44 -2.10 1.92
CA GLN A 51 1.64 -3.52 2.14
C GLN A 51 1.56 -3.90 3.62
N ASP A 52 2.12 -3.08 4.52
CA ASP A 52 2.00 -3.28 5.97
C ASP A 52 0.53 -3.26 6.42
N GLY A 53 -0.27 -2.31 5.89
CA GLY A 53 -1.70 -2.23 6.15
C GLY A 53 -2.48 -3.45 5.65
N LEU A 54 -2.19 -3.91 4.42
CA LEU A 54 -2.80 -5.11 3.83
C LEU A 54 -2.49 -6.36 4.67
N ASN A 55 -1.22 -6.53 5.06
CA ASN A 55 -0.80 -7.63 5.92
C ASN A 55 -1.50 -7.57 7.29
N ALA A 56 -1.62 -6.37 7.87
CA ALA A 56 -2.25 -6.18 9.18
C ALA A 56 -3.74 -6.51 9.22
N ILE A 57 -4.43 -6.52 8.07
CA ILE A 57 -5.84 -6.94 7.95
C ILE A 57 -6.02 -8.33 7.32
N GLY A 58 -4.94 -9.08 7.13
CA GLY A 58 -4.96 -10.46 6.61
C GLY A 58 -5.13 -10.58 5.09
N LEU A 59 -4.84 -9.52 4.32
CA LEU A 59 -4.86 -9.52 2.85
C LEU A 59 -3.47 -9.68 2.24
N GLU A 60 -2.72 -10.66 2.72
CA GLU A 60 -1.33 -10.93 2.28
C GLU A 60 -1.25 -11.35 0.81
N ASN A 61 -2.36 -11.84 0.23
CA ASN A 61 -2.49 -12.21 -1.17
C ASN A 61 -2.53 -10.99 -2.10
N VAL A 62 -2.95 -9.82 -1.61
CA VAL A 62 -2.94 -8.58 -2.38
C VAL A 62 -1.55 -7.96 -2.34
N LYS A 63 -0.96 -7.70 -3.51
CA LYS A 63 0.41 -7.19 -3.62
C LYS A 63 0.46 -5.73 -4.01
N THR A 64 1.29 -4.97 -3.30
CA THR A 64 1.57 -3.58 -3.64
C THR A 64 2.81 -3.50 -4.54
N LEU A 65 2.65 -2.94 -5.73
CA LEU A 65 3.69 -2.83 -6.76
C LEU A 65 4.08 -1.37 -7.00
N ASN A 66 5.37 -1.13 -7.18
CA ASN A 66 5.80 0.09 -7.86
C ASN A 66 5.42 0.04 -9.34
N LEU A 67 5.12 1.18 -9.96
CA LEU A 67 4.87 1.25 -11.41
C LEU A 67 5.98 0.58 -12.23
N ILE A 68 7.24 0.72 -11.85
CA ILE A 68 8.36 0.08 -12.55
C ILE A 68 8.28 -1.45 -12.46
N GLN A 69 7.85 -2.00 -11.32
CA GLN A 69 7.66 -3.45 -11.17
C GLN A 69 6.51 -3.95 -12.03
N LEU A 70 5.42 -3.18 -12.11
CA LEU A 70 4.29 -3.51 -12.98
C LEU A 70 4.69 -3.49 -14.46
N LEU A 71 5.46 -2.48 -14.90
CA LEU A 71 6.00 -2.42 -16.26
C LEU A 71 6.94 -3.59 -16.54
N LYS A 72 7.79 -3.96 -15.57
CA LYS A 72 8.66 -5.14 -15.68
C LYS A 72 7.84 -6.41 -15.90
N MET A 73 6.77 -6.63 -15.14
CA MET A 73 5.87 -7.79 -15.33
C MET A 73 5.16 -7.81 -16.69
N ALA A 74 5.00 -6.64 -17.33
CA ALA A 74 4.38 -6.56 -18.65
C ALA A 74 5.36 -6.78 -19.80
N TYR A 75 6.65 -6.50 -19.59
CA TYR A 75 7.69 -6.58 -20.62
C TYR A 75 8.58 -7.81 -20.52
N ASP A 76 8.75 -8.38 -19.32
CA ASP A 76 9.40 -9.65 -19.13
C ASP A 76 8.32 -10.74 -19.31
N GLU A 77 8.43 -11.51 -20.40
CA GLU A 77 7.59 -12.69 -20.68
C GLU A 77 7.74 -13.79 -19.61
#